data_AF-A0A950XCL1-F1
#
_entry.id   AF-A0A950XCL1-F1
#
_cell.length_a   1.000
_cell.length_b   1.000
_cell.length_c   1.000
_cell.angle_alpha   90.00
_cell.angle_beta   90.00
_cell.angle_gamma   90.00
#
_symmetry.space_group_name_H-M   'P 1'
#
loop_
_entity.id
_entity.type
_entity.pdbx_description
1 polymer ?
#
loop_
_entity_poly.entity_id
_entity_poly.type
_entity_poly.pdbx_seq_one_letter_code
_entity_poly.pdbx_strand_id
1 'polypeptide(L)' 'MNAAIIERLGAVIAGIVVAVVSFYSLYKDWHAVGVENNVFKLMLLLLGVGAVLAILAGLNVIGFTAS' A
#
# COMPACT_ATOMS: atom_id res chain seq x y z
N MET A 1 22.28 -17.36 -3.04
CA MET A 1 21.38 -16.24 -2.68
C MET A 1 20.38 -16.79 -1.67
N ASN A 2 20.28 -16.21 -0.47
CA ASN A 2 19.45 -16.74 0.61
C ASN A 2 17.95 -16.53 0.29
N ALA A 3 17.12 -17.55 0.44
CA ALA A 3 15.68 -17.50 0.13
C ALA A 3 14.96 -16.34 0.85
N ALA A 4 15.36 -16.08 2.10
CA ALA A 4 14.81 -14.99 2.91
C ALA A 4 15.01 -13.59 2.30
N ILE A 5 16.07 -13.37 1.52
CA ILE A 5 16.32 -12.08 0.85
C ILE A 5 15.40 -11.93 -0.38
N ILE A 6 15.18 -13.02 -1.11
CA ILE A 6 14.29 -13.05 -2.29
C ILE A 6 12.84 -12.80 -1.87
N GLU A 7 12.38 -13.44 -0.80
CA GLU A 7 11.03 -13.27 -0.26
C GLU A 7 10.78 -11.82 0.19
N ARG A 8 11.76 -11.20 0.88
CA ARG A 8 11.70 -9.80 1.30
C ARG A 8 11.65 -8.85 0.11
N LEU A 9 12.51 -9.04 -0.89
CA LEU A 9 12.51 -8.22 -2.10
C LEU A 9 11.21 -8.37 -2.89
N GLY A 10 10.70 -9.60 -3.02
CA GLY A 10 9.43 -9.88 -3.68
C GLY A 10 8.25 -9.18 -2.99
N ALA A 11 8.18 -9.25 -1.66
CA ALA A 11 7.13 -8.59 -0.89
C ALA A 11 7.19 -7.05 -1.00
N VAL A 12 8.39 -6.47 -0.99
CA VAL A 12 8.58 -5.02 -1.15
C VAL A 12 8.16 -4.56 -2.54
N ILE A 13 8.59 -5.25 -3.59
CA ILE A 13 8.24 -4.91 -4.98
C ILE A 13 6.73 -5.04 -5.20
N ALA A 14 6.12 -6.13 -4.74
CA ALA A 14 4.67 -6.32 -4.83
C ALA A 14 3.90 -5.21 -4.09
N GLY A 15 4.37 -4.81 -2.90
CA GLY A 15 3.78 -3.71 -2.14
C GLY A 15 3.85 -2.36 -2.88
N ILE A 16 4.98 -2.05 -3.51
CA ILE A 16 5.16 -0.83 -4.31
C ILE A 16 4.21 -0.81 -5.51
N VAL A 17 4.07 -1.93 -6.23
CA VAL A 17 3.17 -2.03 -7.38
C VAL A 17 1.72 -1.80 -6.98
N VAL A 18 1.26 -2.45 -5.90
CA VAL A 18 -0.10 -2.26 -5.39
C VAL A 18 -0.33 -0.80 -4.98
N ALA A 19 0.65 -0.16 -4.32
CA ALA A 19 0.54 1.24 -3.93
C ALA A 19 0.38 2.17 -5.16
N VAL A 20 1.20 2.00 -6.20
CA VAL A 20 1.15 2.83 -7.42
C VAL A 20 -0.17 2.66 -8.16
N VAL A 21 -0.63 1.42 -8.36
CA VAL A 21 -1.90 1.15 -9.07
C VAL A 21 -3.09 1.71 -8.29
N SER A 22 -3.11 1.54 -6.97
CA SER A 22 -4.18 2.05 -6.11
C SER A 22 -4.24 3.58 -6.13
N PHE A 23 -3.07 4.24 -6.10
CA PHE A 23 -2.99 5.69 -6.17
C PHE A 23 -3.44 6.24 -7.53
N TYR A 24 -3.06 5.56 -8.62
CA TYR A 24 -3.48 5.95 -9.97
C TYR A 24 -5.00 5.86 -10.15
N SER A 25 -5.63 4.78 -9.69
CA SER A 25 -7.09 4.63 -9.72
C SER A 25 -7.78 5.74 -8.93
N LEU A 26 -7.29 6.05 -7.73
CA LEU A 26 -7.82 7.15 -6.93
C LEU A 26 -7.68 8.51 -7.62
N TYR A 27 -6.52 8.78 -8.23
CA TYR A 27 -6.27 10.02 -8.95
C TYR A 27 -7.24 10.21 -10.12
N LYS A 28 -7.50 9.12 -10.85
CA LYS A 28 -8.44 9.14 -11.97
C LYS A 28 -9.89 9.32 -11.51
N ASP A 29 -10.30 8.63 -10.45
CA ASP A 29 -11.67 8.71 -9.92
C ASP A 29 -11.96 10.07 -9.28
N TRP A 30 -10.94 10.72 -8.69
CA TRP A 30 -11.06 12.09 -8.18
C TRP A 30 -11.55 13.04 -9.27
N HIS A 31 -10.97 12.95 -10.47
CA HIS A 31 -11.31 13.81 -11.60
C HIS A 31 -12.62 13.44 -12.30
N ALA A 32 -13.05 12.17 -12.23
CA ALA A 32 -14.22 11.69 -12.97
C ALA A 32 -15.54 11.79 -12.18
N VAL A 33 -15.52 11.49 -10.88
CA VAL A 33 -16.73 11.25 -10.08
C VAL A 33 -16.89 12.28 -8.95
N GLY A 34 -15.81 12.96 -8.59
CA GLY A 34 -15.79 13.94 -7.50
C GLY A 34 -15.81 13.28 -6.12
N VAL A 35 -15.31 14.03 -5.12
CA VAL A 35 -15.13 13.53 -3.74
C VAL A 35 -16.46 13.23 -3.04
N GLU A 36 -17.59 13.64 -3.62
CA GLU A 36 -18.94 13.47 -3.07
C GLU A 36 -19.48 12.05 -3.21
N ASN A 37 -18.91 11.23 -4.10
CA ASN A 37 -19.35 9.84 -4.24
C ASN A 37 -18.94 9.00 -3.02
N ASN A 38 -19.94 8.37 -2.39
CA ASN A 38 -19.75 7.52 -1.21
C ASN A 38 -18.80 6.33 -1.47
N VAL A 39 -18.78 5.79 -2.70
CA VAL A 39 -17.86 4.71 -3.09
C VAL A 39 -16.42 5.23 -3.13
N PHE A 40 -16.21 6.43 -3.67
CA PHE A 40 -14.90 7.06 -3.71
C PHE A 40 -14.35 7.34 -2.31
N LYS A 41 -15.20 7.83 -1.38
CA LYS A 41 -14.82 8.02 0.03
C LYS A 41 -14.43 6.70 0.71
N LEU A 42 -15.15 5.62 0.43
CA LEU A 42 -14.82 4.28 0.92
C LEU A 42 -13.47 3.79 0.38
N MET A 43 -13.19 4.00 -0.91
CA MET A 43 -11.90 3.65 -1.50
C MET A 43 -10.74 4.48 -0.93
N LEU A 44 -10.97 5.78 -0.70
CA LEU A 44 -10.03 6.67 0.00
C LEU A 44 -9.74 6.18 1.42
N LEU A 45 -10.78 5.78 2.17
CA LEU A 45 -10.64 5.23 3.52
C LEU A 45 -9.82 3.93 3.48
N LEU A 46 -10.14 3.02 2.58
CA LEU A 46 -9.42 1.74 2.43
C LEU A 46 -7.95 1.95 2.01
N LEU A 47 -7.67 2.93 1.14
CA LEU A 47 -6.31 3.31 0.80
C LEU A 47 -5.57 3.87 2.03
N GLY A 48 -6.20 4.77 2.79
CA GLY A 48 -5.62 5.34 4.00
C GLY A 48 -5.32 4.29 5.07
N VAL A 49 -6.26 3.36 5.29
CA VAL A 49 -6.07 2.22 6.21
C VAL A 49 -4.94 1.31 5.70
N GLY A 50 -4.91 1.00 4.41
CA GLY A 50 -3.85 0.20 3.79
C GLY A 50 -2.47 0.86 3.93
N ALA A 51 -2.38 2.18 3.77
CA ALA A 51 -1.14 2.93 3.97
C ALA A 51 -0.67 2.90 5.44
N VAL A 52 -1.59 3.06 6.40
CA VAL A 52 -1.26 2.93 7.83
C VAL A 52 -0.76 1.51 8.16
N LEU A 53 -1.45 0.47 7.65
CA LEU A 53 -1.01 -0.91 7.81
C LEU A 53 0.36 -1.16 7.17
N ALA A 54 0.63 -0.59 6.00
CA ALA A 54 1.93 -0.68 5.34
C ALA A 54 3.04 0.00 6.15
N ILE A 55 2.77 1.15 6.79
CA ILE A 55 3.71 1.81 7.70
C ILE A 55 3.97 0.95 8.94
N LEU A 56 2.92 0.43 9.57
CA LEU A 56 3.04 -0.47 10.74
C LEU A 56 3.78 -1.77 10.42
N ALA A 57 3.55 -2.32 9.21
CA ALA A 57 4.30 -3.45 8.70
C ALA A 57 5.76 -3.05 8.42
N GLY A 58 6.01 -1.88 7.83
CA GLY A 58 7.34 -1.32 7.59
C GLY A 58 8.15 -1.14 8.87
N LEU A 59 7.53 -0.66 9.95
CA LEU A 59 8.14 -0.57 11.29
C LEU A 59 8.58 -1.95 11.82
N ASN A 60 7.84 -3.02 11.51
CA ASN A 60 8.21 -4.40 11.84
C ASN A 60 9.16 -5.06 10.81
N VAL A 61 9.20 -4.61 9.56
CA VAL A 61 10.15 -5.09 8.53
C VAL A 61 11.55 -4.50 8.77
N ILE A 62 11.64 -3.24 9.20
CA ILE A 62 12.89 -2.58 9.61
C ILE A 62 13.34 -3.05 11.01
N GLY A 63 12.42 -3.63 11.80
CA GLY A 63 12.65 -4.10 13.17
C GLY A 63 12.97 -5.59 13.36
N PHE A 64 13.15 -6.40 12.31
CA PHE A 64 13.62 -7.78 12.48
C PHE A 64 15.16 -7.83 12.62
N THR A 65 15.65 -7.20 13.70
CA THR A 65 16.94 -7.49 14.32
C THR A 65 16.69 -7.73 15.81
N ALA A 66 15.88 -8.75 16.10
CA ALA A 66 15.77 -9.30 17.44
C ALA A 66 16.12 -10.79 17.34
N SER A 67 17.40 -11.02 17.06
CA SER A 67 18.13 -12.26 17.29
C SER A 67 19.40 -11.90 18.03
#